data_AF-A0A935MWL1-F1
#
_entry.id   AF-A0A935MWL1-F1
#
_cell.length_a   1.000
_cell.length_b   1.000
_cell.length_c   1.000
_cell.angle_alpha   90.00
_cell.angle_beta   90.00
_cell.angle_gamma   90.00
#
_symmetry.space_group_name_H-M   'P 1'
#
loop_
_entity.id
_entity.type
_entity.pdbx_description
1 polymer ?
#
loop_
_entity_poly.entity_id
_entity_poly.type
_entity_poly.pdbx_seq_one_letter_code
_entity_poly.pdbx_strand_id
1 'polypeptide(L)'
;MSSIDSLSRLRVELLNLYPLSIGNKWVYLEEYGINPNVWYEVRTKEVIGDTLASNGKLYYHLKEDDYHYFDRIDSIDGNIYRYYQHPSLPEELAVTGGSQVIHLSIRI
;
A
#
# COMPACT_ATOMS: atom_id res chain seq x y z
N MET A 1 26.51 -5.21 15.43
CA MET A 1 25.17 -4.78 14.99
C MET A 1 24.18 -5.84 15.41
N SER A 2 23.14 -5.45 16.16
CA SER A 2 22.13 -6.39 16.67
C SER A 2 21.07 -6.67 15.60
N SER A 3 20.45 -7.86 15.60
CA SER A 3 19.40 -8.22 14.64
C SER A 3 18.15 -7.32 14.72
N ILE A 4 17.96 -6.61 15.83
CA ILE A 4 16.84 -5.67 16.06
C ILE A 4 17.04 -4.37 15.25
N ASP A 5 18.27 -3.86 15.18
CA ASP A 5 18.59 -2.64 14.42
C ASP A 5 18.43 -2.84 12.91
N SER A 6 18.69 -4.05 12.42
CA SER A 6 18.50 -4.40 11.02
C SER A 6 17.02 -4.48 10.63
N LEU A 7 16.18 -5.02 11.52
CA LEU A 7 14.73 -5.13 11.29
C LEU A 7 14.02 -3.78 11.37
N SER A 8 14.42 -2.90 12.29
CA SER A 8 13.83 -1.55 12.40
C SER A 8 14.18 -0.69 11.20
N ARG A 9 15.42 -0.77 10.70
CA ARG A 9 15.87 -0.04 9.52
C ARG A 9 15.13 -0.47 8.25
N LEU A 10 14.91 -1.79 8.08
CA LEU A 10 14.18 -2.34 6.93
C LEU A 10 12.71 -1.88 6.88
N ARG A 11 12.08 -1.70 8.06
CA ARG A 11 10.72 -1.12 8.16
C ARG A 11 10.67 0.35 7.75
N VAL A 12 11.65 1.15 8.16
CA VAL A 12 11.73 2.58 7.77
C VAL A 12 11.95 2.73 6.26
N GLU A 13 12.77 1.87 5.66
CA GLU A 13 13.02 1.88 4.21
C GLU A 13 11.75 1.49 3.41
N LEU A 14 10.94 0.55 3.90
CA LEU A 14 9.63 0.20 3.32
C LEU A 14 8.65 1.38 3.34
N LEU A 15 8.60 2.15 4.43
CA LEU A 15 7.76 3.35 4.53
C LEU A 15 8.17 4.42 3.50
N ASN A 16 9.46 4.54 3.18
CA ASN A 16 9.95 5.47 2.16
C ASN A 16 9.57 5.07 0.73
N LEU A 17 9.24 3.79 0.50
CA LEU A 17 8.76 3.26 -0.78
C LEU A 17 7.24 3.38 -0.94
N TYR A 18 6.54 3.84 0.10
CA TYR A 18 5.11 4.11 0.04
C TYR A 18 4.89 5.63 -0.02
N PRO A 19 4.93 6.22 -1.22
CA PRO A 19 4.79 7.65 -1.43
C PRO A 19 3.35 8.11 -1.09
N LEU A 20 3.10 8.38 0.19
CA LEU A 20 1.77 8.74 0.73
C LEU A 20 1.37 10.20 0.53
N SER A 21 2.22 11.06 -0.04
CA SER A 21 1.82 12.43 -0.39
C SER A 21 0.77 12.44 -1.50
N ILE A 22 -0.22 13.32 -1.39
CA ILE A 22 -1.23 13.54 -2.44
C ILE A 22 -0.52 13.86 -3.77
N GLY A 23 -0.97 13.22 -4.85
CA GLY A 23 -0.39 13.33 -6.19
C GLY A 23 0.66 12.27 -6.52
N ASN A 24 1.16 11.54 -5.54
CA ASN A 24 2.08 10.43 -5.79
C ASN A 24 1.36 9.25 -6.46
N LYS A 25 2.12 8.53 -7.31
CA LYS A 25 1.63 7.38 -8.07
C LYS A 25 2.57 6.19 -8.00
N TRP A 26 1.99 5.00 -8.07
CA TRP A 26 2.68 3.74 -8.30
C TRP A 26 2.33 3.23 -9.69
N VAL A 27 3.31 2.66 -10.37
CA VAL A 27 3.09 1.88 -11.59
C VAL A 27 3.72 0.52 -11.36
N TYR A 28 2.96 -0.55 -11.55
CA TYR A 28 3.44 -1.90 -11.38
C TYR A 28 2.90 -2.80 -12.48
N LEU A 29 3.66 -3.85 -12.77
CA LEU A 29 3.28 -4.90 -13.69
C LEU A 29 2.77 -6.08 -12.86
N GLU A 30 1.52 -6.43 -13.05
CA GLU A 30 0.93 -7.63 -12.47
C GLU A 30 1.05 -8.79 -13.45
N GLU A 31 1.47 -9.94 -12.94
CA GLU A 31 1.51 -11.20 -13.66
C GLU A 31 0.28 -12.03 -13.27
N TYR A 32 -0.40 -12.56 -14.27
CA TYR A 32 -1.59 -13.37 -14.12
C TYR A 32 -1.46 -14.69 -14.89
N GLY A 33 -2.23 -15.67 -14.46
CA GLY A 33 -2.31 -16.98 -15.10
C GLY A 33 -1.31 -17.99 -14.55
N ILE A 34 -1.23 -19.12 -15.24
CA ILE A 34 -0.35 -20.24 -14.88
C ILE A 34 0.29 -20.73 -16.18
N ASN A 35 1.58 -21.06 -16.13
CA ASN A 35 2.33 -21.57 -17.27
C ASN A 35 1.58 -22.71 -17.99
N PRO A 36 1.43 -22.66 -19.33
CA PRO A 36 2.06 -21.70 -20.27
C PRO A 36 1.26 -20.43 -20.55
N ASN A 37 0.06 -20.28 -19.98
CA ASN A 37 -0.83 -19.16 -20.25
C ASN A 37 -0.63 -18.05 -19.21
N VAL A 38 0.50 -17.36 -19.31
CA VAL A 38 0.83 -16.19 -18.49
C VAL A 38 0.54 -14.91 -19.28
N TRP A 39 -0.08 -13.93 -18.64
CA TRP A 39 -0.27 -12.59 -19.21
C TRP A 39 0.05 -11.51 -18.17
N TYR A 40 0.26 -10.30 -18.66
CA TYR A 40 0.71 -9.16 -17.85
C TYR A 40 -0.25 -7.99 -17.99
N GLU A 41 -0.45 -7.25 -16.90
CA GLU A 41 -1.22 -6.01 -16.89
C GLU A 41 -0.43 -4.90 -16.19
N VAL A 42 -0.45 -3.69 -16.76
CA VAL A 42 0.12 -2.52 -16.08
C VAL A 42 -0.99 -1.90 -15.25
N ARG A 43 -0.77 -1.83 -13.94
CA ARG A 43 -1.65 -1.13 -12.99
C ARG A 43 -1.05 0.20 -12.59
N THR A 44 -1.94 1.14 -12.29
CA THR A 44 -1.57 2.41 -11.67
C THR A 44 -2.36 2.63 -10.40
N LYS A 45 -1.68 3.05 -9.34
CA LYS A 45 -2.29 3.47 -8.08
C LYS A 45 -1.90 4.92 -7.81
N GLU A 46 -2.81 5.73 -7.29
CA GLU A 46 -2.57 7.17 -7.05
C GLU A 46 -3.14 7.59 -5.70
N VAL A 47 -2.41 8.41 -4.95
CA VAL A 47 -2.95 9.12 -3.78
C VAL A 47 -3.71 10.36 -4.26
N ILE A 48 -5.04 10.29 -4.21
CA ILE A 48 -5.91 11.38 -4.67
C ILE A 48 -6.40 12.29 -3.54
N GLY A 49 -6.13 11.93 -2.29
CA GLY A 49 -6.51 12.73 -1.12
C GLY A 49 -6.31 11.97 0.18
N ASP A 50 -6.88 12.51 1.24
CA ASP A 50 -6.99 11.86 2.55
C ASP A 50 -8.36 12.12 3.17
N THR A 51 -8.70 11.37 4.22
CA THR A 51 -9.94 11.55 4.96
C THR A 51 -9.79 11.05 6.41
N LEU A 52 -10.55 11.67 7.32
CA LEU A 52 -10.74 11.17 8.67
C LEU A 52 -11.94 10.21 8.67
N ALA A 53 -11.67 8.92 8.91
CA ALA A 53 -12.72 7.92 8.96
C ALA A 53 -13.50 7.95 10.29
N SER A 54 -14.62 7.23 10.36
CA SER A 54 -15.50 7.21 11.54
C SER A 54 -14.82 6.66 12.80
N ASN A 55 -13.75 5.88 12.65
CA ASN A 55 -12.91 5.39 13.74
C ASN A 55 -11.90 6.43 14.27
N GLY A 56 -11.93 7.67 13.76
CA GLY A 56 -11.07 8.77 14.18
C GLY A 56 -9.64 8.70 13.67
N LYS A 57 -9.35 7.84 12.68
CA LYS A 57 -8.01 7.69 12.10
C LYS A 57 -7.97 8.30 10.70
N LEU A 58 -6.79 8.84 10.34
CA LEU A 58 -6.51 9.39 9.01
C LEU A 58 -6.19 8.25 8.03
N TYR A 59 -6.83 8.27 6.87
CA TYR A 59 -6.60 7.35 5.76
C TYR A 59 -6.29 8.13 4.50
N TYR A 60 -5.43 7.56 3.65
CA TYR A 60 -5.17 8.06 2.31
C TYR A 60 -6.19 7.48 1.34
N HIS A 61 -6.80 8.35 0.56
CA HIS A 61 -7.69 7.97 -0.52
C HIS A 61 -6.86 7.61 -1.74
N LEU A 62 -6.89 6.33 -2.09
CA LEU A 62 -6.16 5.76 -3.20
C LEU A 62 -7.11 5.43 -4.34
N LYS A 63 -6.71 5.76 -5.55
CA LYS A 63 -7.39 5.36 -6.78
C LYS A 63 -6.53 4.35 -7.51
N GLU A 64 -7.12 3.24 -7.93
CA GLU A 64 -6.50 2.22 -8.77
C GLU A 64 -7.47 1.86 -9.89
N ASP A 65 -7.15 2.27 -11.11
CA ASP A 65 -8.08 2.23 -12.24
C ASP A 65 -9.44 2.90 -11.89
N ASP A 66 -10.54 2.15 -11.84
CA ASP A 66 -11.87 2.65 -11.44
C ASP A 66 -12.20 2.38 -9.95
N TYR A 67 -11.29 1.74 -9.23
CA TYR A 67 -11.48 1.38 -7.82
C TYR A 67 -10.93 2.45 -6.88
N HIS A 68 -11.58 2.58 -5.73
CA HIS A 68 -11.23 3.53 -4.68
C HIS A 68 -11.00 2.79 -3.36
N TYR A 69 -9.90 3.10 -2.69
CA TYR A 69 -9.50 2.51 -1.41
C TYR A 69 -9.13 3.60 -0.41
N PHE A 70 -9.26 3.25 0.86
CA PHE A 70 -8.81 4.09 1.97
C PHE A 70 -7.80 3.28 2.77
N ASP A 71 -6.51 3.54 2.55
CA ASP A 71 -5.43 2.80 3.23
C ASP A 71 -4.75 3.71 4.26
N ARG A 72 -4.38 3.14 5.40
CA ARG A 72 -3.59 3.77 6.46
C ARG A 72 -2.34 2.93 6.67
N ILE A 73 -1.20 3.58 6.86
CA ILE A 73 0.03 2.90 7.24
C ILE A 73 0.35 3.26 8.68
N ASP A 74 0.59 2.25 9.50
CA ASP A 74 1.11 2.45 10.83
C ASP A 74 2.64 2.49 10.78
N SER A 75 3.22 3.62 11.16
CA SER A 75 4.66 3.86 11.08
C SER A 75 5.46 3.06 12.10
N ILE A 76 4.81 2.50 13.14
CA ILE A 76 5.48 1.74 14.20
C ILE A 76 5.83 0.34 13.71
N ASP A 77 4.91 -0.31 13.01
CA ASP A 77 5.07 -1.69 12.55
C ASP A 77 5.14 -1.83 11.02
N GLY A 78 4.84 -0.78 10.26
CA GLY A 78 4.84 -0.80 8.80
C GLY A 78 3.63 -1.50 8.20
N ASN A 79 2.59 -1.79 9.00
CA ASN A 79 1.39 -2.46 8.53
C ASN A 79 0.49 -1.49 7.76
N ILE A 80 -0.09 -2.00 6.66
CA ILE A 80 -1.07 -1.27 5.86
C ILE A 80 -2.45 -1.80 6.24
N TYR A 81 -3.36 -0.90 6.61
CA TYR A 81 -4.73 -1.19 6.98
C TYR A 81 -5.68 -0.59 5.97
N ARG A 82 -6.69 -1.36 5.56
CA ARG A 82 -7.75 -0.87 4.67
C ARG A 82 -9.02 -0.60 5.46
N TYR A 83 -9.60 0.57 5.23
CA TYR A 83 -10.90 0.93 5.80
C TYR A 83 -12.03 0.39 4.92
N TYR A 84 -12.83 -0.52 5.47
CA TYR A 84 -14.11 -0.92 4.88
C TYR A 84 -15.21 -0.06 5.49
N GLN A 85 -16.15 0.42 4.67
CA GLN A 85 -17.21 1.37 5.07
C GLN A 85 -18.18 0.89 6.17
N HIS A 86 -17.94 -0.25 6.83
CA HIS A 86 -18.77 -0.73 7.91
C HIS A 86 -18.14 -0.44 9.29
N PRO A 87 -18.73 0.45 10.10
CA PRO A 87 -18.15 0.92 11.36
C PRO A 87 -17.99 -0.18 12.44
N SER A 88 -18.63 -1.34 12.27
CA SER A 88 -18.48 -2.49 13.17
C SER A 88 -17.51 -3.56 12.66
N LEU A 89 -16.92 -3.38 11.48
CA LEU A 89 -15.88 -4.29 10.99
C LEU A 89 -14.52 -3.73 11.40
N PRO A 90 -13.66 -4.52 12.07
CA PRO A 90 -12.31 -4.10 12.34
C PRO A 90 -11.56 -3.82 11.02
N GLU A 91 -10.61 -2.89 11.06
CA GLU A 91 -9.65 -2.71 9.95
C GLU A 91 -8.99 -4.05 9.63
N GLU A 92 -8.89 -4.39 8.36
CA GLU A 92 -8.17 -5.57 7.92
C GLU A 92 -6.74 -5.19 7.52
N LEU A 93 -5.80 -6.08 7.82
CA LEU A 93 -4.43 -5.97 7.32
C LEU A 93 -4.47 -6.17 5.80
N ALA A 94 -4.16 -5.11 5.06
CA ALA A 94 -4.21 -5.11 3.61
C ALA A 94 -2.98 -5.80 2.99
N VAL A 95 -1.81 -5.70 3.64
CA VAL A 95 -0.55 -6.30 3.19
C VAL A 95 0.33 -6.63 4.40
N THR A 96 0.80 -7.87 4.53
CA THR A 96 2.02 -8.21 5.28
C THR A 96 3.20 -8.12 4.33
N GLY A 97 4.22 -7.33 4.65
CA GLY A 97 5.36 -7.04 3.75
C GLY A 97 6.22 -8.25 3.40
N GLY A 98 5.73 -9.13 2.52
CA GLY A 98 6.34 -10.43 2.24
C GLY A 98 6.12 -11.03 0.85
N SER A 99 5.48 -10.33 -0.10
CA SER A 99 5.40 -10.81 -1.49
C SER A 99 6.09 -9.83 -2.43
N GLN A 100 7.03 -10.35 -3.22
CA GLN A 100 7.78 -9.61 -4.23
C GLN A 100 6.82 -9.03 -5.26
N VAL A 101 6.47 -7.76 -5.11
CA VAL A 101 5.96 -6.93 -6.21
C VAL A 101 7.10 -6.01 -6.57
N ILE A 102 7.59 -6.11 -7.80
CA ILE A 102 8.61 -5.20 -8.33
C ILE A 102 7.95 -3.82 -8.41
N HIS A 103 8.11 -3.02 -7.37
CA HIS A 103 7.69 -1.62 -7.36
C HIS A 103 8.61 -0.82 -8.27
N LEU A 104 8.10 -0.40 -9.43
CA LEU A 104 8.69 0.68 -10.19
C LEU A 104 8.05 1.99 -9.72
N SER A 105 8.55 2.54 -8.61
CA SER A 105 8.13 3.86 -8.13
C SER A 105 8.74 4.94 -9.02
N ILE A 106 7.97 5.47 -9.97
CA ILE A 106 8.37 6.68 -10.72
C ILE A 106 7.91 7.89 -9.90
N ARG A 107 8.86 8.64 -9.34
CA ARG A 107 8.62 10.02 -8.90
C ARG A 107 8.60 10.90 -10.15
N ILE A 108 7.47 11.53 -10.45
CA ILE A 108 7.38 12.57 -11.48
C ILE A 108 7.40 13.92 -10.77
#